data_AF-A0A8J3WXH6-F1
#
_entry.id   AF-A0A8J3WXH6-F1
#
_cell.length_a   1.000
_cell.length_b   1.000
_cell.length_c   1.000
_cell.angle_alpha   90.00
_cell.angle_beta   90.00
_cell.angle_gamma   90.00
#
_symmetry.space_group_name_H-M   'P 1'
#
loop_
_entity.id
_entity.type
_entity.pdbx_description
1 polymer ?
#
loop_
_entity_poly.entity_id
_entity_poly.type
_entity_poly.pdbx_seq_one_letter_code
_entity_poly.pdbx_strand_id
1 'polypeptide(L)'
;MRSRFGRVFPVALSGFAASAVLVTSVTWSVDELLPGAAASPAGAATVAALAAGTTATPDGLRVTVDAVYPDGHTESWSEHAEHAEPAEATALKAKKTSKSSWSTNKTAGKATKSTALAATASRAQCRDSAYTLAGWRVNGNLRWYYNASGAPSTVSRTALTSIRAAAQTLVGAQNQCGLRAPFKVAQQYRGATKLVPAVTATSKSTSCGKNDNYSAVGWKRMTTTALAVTCTWWTSDRKVVSADIAINSRYRWFTSKPARCSSTFDLRSVLTHEWGHAYGLNHVSPTTHGTQVMASTIKACASLNTLGAGDYTAMRKLYGVR
;
A
#
# COMPACT_ATOMS: atom_id res chain seq x y z
N MET A 1 55.89 29.77 35.65
CA MET A 1 56.88 29.56 34.57
C MET A 1 56.32 28.60 33.54
N ARG A 2 56.49 28.94 32.27
CA ARG A 2 56.31 28.15 31.03
C ARG A 2 54.89 28.00 30.46
N SER A 3 54.68 28.81 29.41
CA SER A 3 53.69 28.67 28.35
C SER A 3 54.06 27.57 27.35
N ARG A 4 53.06 27.19 26.53
CA ARG A 4 53.10 26.84 25.08
C ARG A 4 51.83 26.02 24.76
N PHE A 5 51.19 26.00 23.59
CA PHE A 5 51.12 26.80 22.34
C PHE A 5 50.29 25.90 21.37
N GLY A 6 49.45 26.47 20.50
CA GLY A 6 48.98 25.80 19.26
C GLY A 6 47.70 24.97 19.37
N ARG A 7 46.79 24.92 18.39
CA ARG A 7 46.84 25.32 16.98
C ARG A 7 45.45 25.72 16.48
N VAL A 8 45.44 26.73 15.61
CA VAL A 8 44.34 27.19 14.76
C VAL A 8 44.31 26.29 13.51
N PHE A 9 43.12 25.81 13.12
CA PHE A 9 42.90 25.14 11.83
C PHE A 9 42.27 26.13 10.84
N PRO A 10 42.75 26.21 9.58
CA PRO A 10 42.16 27.06 8.56
C PRO A 10 40.92 26.40 7.92
N VAL A 11 39.89 27.21 7.71
CA VAL A 11 38.69 26.90 6.92
C VAL A 11 39.04 27.11 5.44
N ALA A 12 39.01 26.05 4.64
CA ALA A 12 39.11 26.13 3.19
C ALA A 12 37.71 26.29 2.58
N LEU A 13 37.37 27.51 2.15
CA LEU A 13 36.24 27.80 1.28
C LEU A 13 36.64 27.46 -0.17
N SER A 14 36.02 26.45 -0.77
CA SER A 14 36.16 26.15 -2.20
C SER A 14 34.87 26.54 -2.92
N GLY A 15 35.00 27.44 -3.88
CA GLY A 15 33.92 28.02 -4.67
C GLY A 15 33.35 27.03 -5.69
N PHE A 16 32.02 27.05 -5.82
CA PHE A 16 31.31 26.41 -6.93
C PHE A 16 31.19 27.40 -8.09
N ALA A 17 31.83 27.05 -9.21
CA ALA A 17 31.60 27.70 -10.50
C ALA A 17 30.26 27.23 -11.07
N ALA A 18 29.39 28.18 -11.40
CA ALA A 18 28.13 27.93 -12.09
C ALA A 18 28.37 27.90 -13.61
N SER A 19 28.21 26.73 -14.23
CA SER A 19 28.15 26.60 -15.69
C SER A 19 26.70 26.73 -16.14
N ALA A 20 26.41 27.78 -16.90
CA ALA A 20 25.14 27.98 -17.60
C ALA A 20 25.02 27.01 -18.77
N VAL A 21 23.94 26.23 -18.80
CA VAL A 21 23.57 25.39 -19.96
C VAL A 21 22.55 26.15 -20.79
N LEU A 22 22.92 26.45 -22.03
CA LEU A 22 22.07 27.04 -23.06
C LEU A 22 21.09 25.95 -23.54
N VAL A 23 19.78 26.17 -23.38
CA VAL A 23 18.73 25.30 -23.94
C VAL A 23 18.26 25.94 -25.25
N THR A 24 18.62 25.35 -26.38
CA THR A 24 18.05 25.68 -27.69
C THR A 24 16.76 24.90 -27.88
N SER A 25 15.64 25.62 -27.91
CA SER A 25 14.31 25.11 -28.26
C SER A 25 14.21 24.80 -29.75
N VAL A 26 13.82 23.57 -30.09
CA VAL A 26 13.42 23.16 -31.44
C VAL A 26 11.88 23.14 -31.48
N THR A 27 11.30 24.01 -32.29
CA THR A 27 9.87 24.03 -32.62
C THR A 27 9.63 23.16 -33.86
N TRP A 28 8.71 22.20 -33.78
CA TRP A 28 8.21 21.47 -34.96
C TRP A 28 6.87 22.06 -35.38
N SER A 29 6.74 22.33 -36.67
CA SER A 29 5.53 22.78 -37.33
C SER A 29 4.59 21.60 -37.59
N VAL A 30 3.31 21.83 -37.35
CA VAL A 30 2.17 20.99 -37.77
C VAL A 30 1.83 21.32 -39.23
N ASP A 31 1.58 20.30 -40.03
CA ASP A 31 0.80 20.44 -41.26
C ASP A 31 -0.12 19.24 -41.47
N GLU A 32 -1.30 19.56 -42.02
CA GLU A 32 -2.51 18.76 -42.16
C GLU A 32 -2.38 17.52 -43.05
N LEU A 33 -3.31 16.56 -42.87
CA LEU A 33 -4.17 16.03 -43.95
C LEU A 33 -5.27 15.11 -43.37
N LEU A 34 -6.53 15.55 -43.48
CA LEU A 34 -7.79 14.75 -43.43
C LEU A 34 -8.27 14.52 -44.89
N PRO A 35 -9.42 13.84 -45.20
CA PRO A 35 -10.38 13.04 -44.40
C PRO A 35 -10.78 11.67 -45.03
N GLY A 36 -11.63 10.88 -44.35
CA GLY A 36 -12.61 10.05 -45.09
C GLY A 36 -13.13 8.76 -44.46
N ALA A 37 -14.42 8.79 -44.10
CA ALA A 37 -15.44 7.73 -44.23
C ALA A 37 -15.64 6.65 -43.15
N ALA A 38 -16.92 6.48 -42.85
CA ALA A 38 -17.57 5.68 -41.82
C ALA A 38 -17.81 4.22 -42.22
N ALA A 39 -18.01 3.35 -41.22
CA ALA A 39 -19.26 2.59 -40.99
C ALA A 39 -19.03 1.36 -40.07
N SER A 40 -19.87 1.22 -39.05
CA SER A 40 -20.16 -0.08 -38.41
C SER A 40 -21.22 -0.83 -39.22
N PRO A 41 -21.27 -2.16 -39.14
CA PRO A 41 -22.39 -2.77 -38.43
C PRO A 41 -22.01 -3.94 -37.50
N ALA A 42 -22.93 -4.23 -36.59
CA ALA A 42 -22.85 -5.30 -35.59
C ALA A 42 -23.02 -6.71 -36.20
N GLY A 43 -22.30 -7.67 -35.64
CA GLY A 43 -22.50 -9.11 -35.86
C GLY A 43 -21.73 -9.91 -34.81
N ALA A 44 -22.45 -10.66 -33.99
CA ALA A 44 -21.90 -11.49 -32.92
C ALA A 44 -21.41 -12.85 -33.46
N ALA A 45 -20.18 -13.24 -33.14
CA ALA A 45 -19.78 -14.62 -32.81
C ALA A 45 -18.27 -14.69 -32.48
N THR A 46 -17.98 -15.26 -31.30
CA THR A 46 -16.76 -15.98 -30.89
C THR A 46 -15.40 -15.43 -31.34
N VAL A 47 -14.71 -14.72 -30.43
CA VAL A 47 -13.26 -14.54 -30.50
C VAL A 47 -12.59 -15.32 -29.38
N ALA A 48 -11.73 -16.24 -29.83
CA ALA A 48 -10.76 -16.99 -29.06
C ALA A 48 -9.92 -16.08 -28.16
N ALA A 49 -9.37 -16.68 -27.08
CA ALA A 49 -8.33 -16.08 -26.27
C ALA A 49 -7.18 -15.59 -27.16
N LEU A 50 -7.10 -14.27 -27.34
CA LEU A 50 -5.99 -13.60 -28.03
C LEU A 50 -5.04 -13.06 -26.99
N ALA A 51 -3.83 -13.62 -27.03
CA ALA A 51 -2.70 -13.28 -26.19
C ALA A 51 -2.43 -11.77 -26.19
N ALA A 52 -2.27 -11.20 -24.99
CA ALA A 52 -1.81 -9.83 -24.81
C ALA A 52 -0.35 -9.72 -25.26
N GLY A 53 -0.13 -8.94 -26.32
CA GLY A 53 1.18 -8.65 -26.88
C GLY A 53 2.05 -7.85 -25.90
N THR A 54 3.20 -8.44 -25.58
CA THR A 54 4.29 -7.86 -24.81
C THR A 54 5.09 -6.85 -25.64
N THR A 55 5.28 -5.65 -25.12
CA THR A 55 6.48 -4.86 -25.41
C THR A 55 7.14 -4.47 -24.10
N ALA A 56 8.34 -5.00 -23.90
CA ALA A 56 9.14 -4.81 -22.70
C ALA A 56 9.71 -3.38 -22.66
N THR A 57 9.69 -2.75 -21.49
CA THR A 57 10.72 -1.75 -21.17
C THR A 57 12.07 -2.49 -21.08
N PRO A 58 13.22 -1.82 -21.28
CA PRO A 58 14.53 -2.48 -21.23
C PRO A 58 14.79 -3.31 -19.95
N ASP A 59 14.04 -3.04 -18.87
CA ASP A 59 14.25 -3.64 -17.54
C ASP A 59 13.10 -4.56 -17.05
N GLY A 60 11.98 -4.69 -17.75
CA GLY A 60 10.91 -5.63 -17.36
C GLY A 60 10.23 -5.36 -16.00
N LEU A 61 10.27 -4.11 -15.52
CA LEU A 61 9.65 -3.67 -14.26
C LEU A 61 8.13 -3.56 -14.40
N ARG A 62 7.39 -4.01 -13.37
CA ARG A 62 5.93 -4.02 -13.27
C ARG A 62 5.49 -3.31 -12.01
N VAL A 63 4.24 -2.83 -11.96
CA VAL A 63 3.67 -2.14 -10.80
C VAL A 63 2.26 -2.63 -10.51
N THR A 64 1.88 -2.68 -9.23
CA THR A 64 0.48 -2.86 -8.83
C THR A 64 0.05 -1.77 -7.86
N VAL A 65 -1.26 -1.49 -7.88
CA VAL A 65 -1.90 -0.59 -6.94
C VAL A 65 -3.01 -1.35 -6.20
N ASP A 66 -2.89 -1.35 -4.88
CA ASP A 66 -3.82 -2.04 -3.98
C ASP A 66 -4.26 -1.05 -2.89
N ALA A 67 -5.48 -1.21 -2.38
CA ALA A 67 -6.06 -0.26 -1.44
C ALA A 67 -7.06 -0.92 -0.48
N VAL A 68 -7.01 -0.54 0.79
CA VAL A 68 -8.01 -0.95 1.78
C VAL A 68 -9.05 0.13 2.03
N TYR A 69 -10.31 -0.28 2.20
CA TYR A 69 -11.45 0.62 2.34
C TYR A 69 -12.12 0.51 3.72
N PRO A 70 -12.94 1.49 4.14
CA PRO A 70 -13.88 1.30 5.24
C PRO A 70 -14.89 0.19 4.96
N ASP A 71 -15.37 -0.49 6.01
CA ASP A 71 -16.52 -1.41 5.94
C ASP A 71 -17.75 -0.74 5.29
N GLY A 72 -18.55 -1.52 4.57
CA GLY A 72 -19.64 -1.03 3.71
C GLY A 72 -19.21 -0.58 2.31
N HIS A 73 -17.91 -0.60 2.00
CA HIS A 73 -17.42 -0.50 0.63
C HIS A 73 -17.50 -1.87 -0.03
N THR A 74 -18.30 -2.01 -1.09
CA THR A 74 -18.43 -3.29 -1.82
C THR A 74 -17.33 -3.48 -2.87
N GLU A 75 -16.47 -2.49 -3.06
CA GLU A 75 -15.43 -2.52 -4.09
C GLU A 75 -14.08 -2.87 -3.46
N SER A 76 -13.56 -4.03 -3.85
CA SER A 76 -12.18 -4.46 -3.67
C SER A 76 -11.42 -4.08 -4.95
N TRP A 77 -10.62 -3.02 -4.91
CA TRP A 77 -9.78 -2.62 -6.02
C TRP A 77 -8.41 -3.29 -5.86
N SER A 78 -8.09 -4.22 -6.75
CA SER A 78 -6.73 -4.67 -7.02
C SER A 78 -6.54 -4.56 -8.53
N GLU A 79 -5.94 -3.46 -8.98
CA GLU A 79 -5.60 -3.29 -10.39
C GLU A 79 -4.17 -3.78 -10.60
N HIS A 80 -4.04 -4.88 -11.35
CA HIS A 80 -2.76 -5.31 -11.90
C HIS A 80 -2.52 -4.50 -13.17
N ALA A 81 -1.91 -3.33 -12.98
CA ALA A 81 -1.52 -2.48 -14.08
C ALA A 81 -0.18 -2.96 -14.64
N GLU A 82 -0.20 -3.86 -15.62
CA GLU A 82 0.98 -4.16 -16.44
C GLU A 82 1.24 -2.96 -17.37
N HIS A 83 1.77 -1.86 -16.84
CA HIS A 83 2.14 -0.69 -17.65
C HIS A 83 3.64 -0.69 -17.95
N ALA A 84 3.98 -0.79 -19.23
CA ALA A 84 5.15 -0.13 -19.78
C ALA A 84 4.81 1.36 -19.92
N GLU A 85 5.65 2.23 -19.36
CA GLU A 85 5.48 3.69 -19.44
C GLU A 85 5.35 4.16 -20.90
N PRO A 86 4.38 5.02 -21.25
CA PRO A 86 4.60 6.04 -22.24
C PRO A 86 4.98 7.35 -21.53
N ALA A 87 5.92 8.09 -22.14
CA ALA A 87 5.96 9.52 -21.93
C ALA A 87 4.57 10.08 -22.30
N GLU A 88 4.01 10.89 -21.40
CA GLU A 88 2.65 11.46 -21.43
C GLU A 88 1.53 10.58 -20.83
N ALA A 89 1.03 11.05 -19.70
CA ALA A 89 -0.06 10.48 -18.94
C ALA A 89 -1.36 10.42 -19.78
N THR A 90 -1.75 9.22 -20.19
CA THR A 90 -3.12 8.94 -20.61
C THR A 90 -3.82 8.10 -19.54
N ALA A 91 -4.72 8.76 -18.82
CA ALA A 91 -5.54 8.17 -17.77
C ALA A 91 -6.50 7.12 -18.34
N LEU A 92 -6.36 5.86 -17.91
CA LEU A 92 -7.36 4.82 -18.16
C LEU A 92 -8.42 4.82 -17.05
N LYS A 93 -9.69 4.80 -17.45
CA LYS A 93 -10.87 4.81 -16.58
C LYS A 93 -11.49 3.43 -16.53
N ALA A 94 -11.70 2.87 -15.34
CA ALA A 94 -12.46 1.63 -15.15
C ALA A 94 -13.96 1.90 -14.92
N LYS A 95 -14.82 1.00 -15.42
CA LYS A 95 -16.28 1.11 -15.47
C LYS A 95 -16.95 0.26 -14.39
N LYS A 96 -17.89 0.87 -13.67
CA LYS A 96 -18.66 0.34 -12.53
C LYS A 96 -19.48 -0.91 -12.88
N THR A 97 -19.50 -1.90 -11.98
CA THR A 97 -20.61 -2.86 -11.88
C THR A 97 -21.00 -3.07 -10.40
N SER A 98 -22.30 -3.04 -10.11
CA SER A 98 -22.87 -3.01 -8.76
C SER A 98 -23.87 -4.14 -8.51
N LYS A 99 -24.06 -4.49 -7.22
CA LYS A 99 -25.25 -5.07 -6.49
C LYS A 99 -24.70 -5.87 -5.28
N SER A 100 -25.26 -5.93 -4.06
CA SER A 100 -26.49 -5.48 -3.37
C SER A 100 -26.26 -5.61 -1.83
N SER A 101 -26.59 -4.61 -0.98
CA SER A 101 -27.73 -4.54 -0.01
C SER A 101 -27.87 -5.64 1.07
N TRP A 102 -27.58 -5.36 2.38
CA TRP A 102 -28.59 -5.12 3.46
C TRP A 102 -28.05 -5.04 4.92
N SER A 103 -28.81 -4.23 5.70
CA SER A 103 -29.19 -4.25 7.12
C SER A 103 -28.17 -4.18 8.28
N THR A 104 -28.46 -3.23 9.19
CA THR A 104 -27.77 -3.02 10.47
C THR A 104 -28.58 -3.59 11.61
N ASN A 105 -27.94 -4.25 12.57
CA ASN A 105 -28.55 -4.51 13.86
C ASN A 105 -27.63 -4.08 15.02
N LYS A 106 -28.17 -3.16 15.84
CA LYS A 106 -27.63 -2.71 17.12
C LYS A 106 -27.82 -3.81 18.17
N THR A 107 -26.90 -3.89 19.14
CA THR A 107 -27.28 -3.90 20.58
C THR A 107 -26.06 -3.83 21.50
N ALA A 108 -26.29 -3.21 22.65
CA ALA A 108 -25.34 -2.90 23.71
C ALA A 108 -25.20 -4.02 24.75
N GLY A 109 -24.12 -3.95 25.53
CA GLY A 109 -23.86 -4.73 26.75
C GLY A 109 -22.36 -4.76 26.99
N LYS A 110 -21.88 -3.99 27.99
CA LYS A 110 -20.53 -3.40 27.97
C LYS A 110 -19.76 -3.76 29.25
N ALA A 111 -19.13 -4.94 29.26
CA ALA A 111 -17.87 -5.23 29.98
C ALA A 111 -17.49 -6.72 29.81
N THR A 112 -18.33 -7.67 30.26
CA THR A 112 -18.13 -9.13 30.09
C THR A 112 -18.34 -9.62 28.66
N LYS A 113 -19.23 -8.98 27.90
CA LYS A 113 -19.39 -9.26 26.46
C LYS A 113 -18.16 -8.87 25.64
N SER A 114 -17.37 -7.87 26.06
CA SER A 114 -16.24 -7.38 25.25
C SER A 114 -15.11 -8.40 25.14
N THR A 115 -14.83 -9.14 26.22
CA THR A 115 -13.81 -10.20 26.25
C THR A 115 -14.31 -11.46 25.54
N ALA A 116 -15.57 -11.84 25.73
CA ALA A 116 -16.19 -12.96 25.03
C ALA A 116 -16.27 -12.73 23.50
N LEU A 117 -16.65 -11.51 23.06
CA LEU A 117 -16.69 -11.14 21.64
C LEU A 117 -15.28 -11.10 21.03
N ALA A 118 -14.29 -10.59 21.75
CA ALA A 118 -12.90 -10.61 21.30
C ALA A 118 -12.34 -12.04 21.18
N ALA A 119 -12.67 -12.91 22.14
CA ALA A 119 -12.28 -14.32 22.11
C ALA A 119 -12.95 -15.08 20.95
N THR A 120 -14.23 -14.81 20.66
CA THR A 120 -14.94 -15.37 19.50
C THR A 120 -14.35 -14.88 18.18
N ALA A 121 -14.05 -13.59 18.05
CA ALA A 121 -13.42 -13.02 16.86
C ALA A 121 -12.02 -13.60 16.63
N SER A 122 -11.21 -13.73 17.70
CA SER A 122 -9.90 -14.39 17.65
C SER A 122 -10.02 -15.85 17.21
N ARG A 123 -10.98 -16.60 17.78
CA ARG A 123 -11.24 -18.00 17.38
C ARG A 123 -11.67 -18.13 15.91
N ALA A 124 -12.50 -17.21 15.41
CA ALA A 124 -12.90 -17.16 14.01
C ALA A 124 -11.70 -16.87 13.11
N GLN A 125 -10.91 -15.84 13.44
CA GLN A 125 -9.68 -15.45 12.74
C GLN A 125 -8.68 -16.63 12.63
N CYS A 126 -8.60 -17.47 13.67
CA CYS A 126 -7.69 -18.61 13.71
C CYS A 126 -8.21 -19.89 13.04
N ARG A 127 -9.50 -19.96 12.72
CA ARG A 127 -10.10 -21.07 11.95
C ARG A 127 -10.23 -20.76 10.46
N ASP A 128 -10.25 -19.49 10.13
CA ASP A 128 -10.34 -19.01 8.76
C ASP A 128 -8.95 -19.06 8.10
N SER A 129 -8.80 -20.01 7.18
CA SER A 129 -7.56 -20.27 6.44
C SER A 129 -7.54 -19.63 5.05
N ALA A 130 -8.49 -18.76 4.72
CA ALA A 130 -8.55 -18.17 3.39
C ALA A 130 -7.42 -17.18 3.17
N TYR A 131 -6.78 -17.27 2.00
CA TYR A 131 -5.74 -16.34 1.60
C TYR A 131 -5.62 -16.25 0.08
N THR A 132 -5.08 -15.14 -0.39
CA THR A 132 -4.75 -14.91 -1.79
C THR A 132 -3.30 -14.39 -1.89
N LEU A 133 -2.58 -14.81 -2.92
CA LEU A 133 -1.23 -14.32 -3.21
C LEU A 133 -1.27 -13.37 -4.40
N ALA A 134 -0.47 -12.32 -4.35
CA ALA A 134 -0.40 -11.31 -5.39
C ALA A 134 0.56 -11.70 -6.55
N GLY A 135 1.46 -12.65 -6.30
CA GLY A 135 2.36 -13.21 -7.31
C GLY A 135 3.77 -12.62 -7.32
N TRP A 136 4.06 -11.59 -6.52
CA TRP A 136 5.41 -11.10 -6.22
C TRP A 136 5.81 -11.39 -4.77
N ARG A 137 7.08 -11.19 -4.45
CA ARG A 137 7.58 -11.24 -3.07
C ARG A 137 8.81 -10.36 -2.84
N VAL A 138 9.01 -9.95 -1.60
CA VAL A 138 10.23 -9.27 -1.16
C VAL A 138 11.40 -10.25 -1.16
N ASN A 139 12.57 -9.80 -1.62
CA ASN A 139 13.80 -10.59 -1.51
C ASN A 139 14.61 -10.15 -0.29
N GLY A 140 14.65 -11.00 0.75
CA GLY A 140 15.41 -10.72 1.97
C GLY A 140 14.75 -9.66 2.86
N ASN A 141 15.06 -8.38 2.61
CA ASN A 141 14.68 -7.28 3.49
C ASN A 141 14.14 -6.06 2.73
N LEU A 142 12.91 -5.65 3.06
CA LEU A 142 12.36 -4.41 2.53
C LEU A 142 12.82 -3.22 3.37
N ARG A 143 13.66 -2.37 2.78
CA ARG A 143 14.14 -1.13 3.38
C ARG A 143 13.14 -0.03 3.13
N TRP A 144 12.68 0.65 4.17
CA TRP A 144 11.65 1.68 4.04
C TRP A 144 11.92 2.91 4.90
N TYR A 145 11.34 4.03 4.49
CA TYR A 145 11.46 5.34 5.12
C TYR A 145 10.08 5.87 5.49
N TYR A 146 10.04 6.80 6.45
CA TYR A 146 8.78 7.41 6.91
C TYR A 146 8.76 8.92 6.66
N ASN A 147 7.73 9.39 5.97
CA ASN A 147 7.43 10.79 5.84
C ASN A 147 6.27 11.18 6.77
N ALA A 148 6.59 11.93 7.82
CA ALA A 148 5.62 12.36 8.83
C ALA A 148 4.78 13.57 8.40
N SER A 149 5.12 14.23 7.28
CA SER A 149 4.40 15.40 6.80
C SER A 149 2.94 15.04 6.52
N GLY A 150 2.00 15.86 6.99
CA GLY A 150 0.57 15.63 6.83
C GLY A 150 -0.06 14.64 7.82
N ALA A 151 0.71 14.10 8.78
CA ALA A 151 0.17 13.26 9.84
C ALA A 151 -0.85 14.03 10.71
N PRO A 152 -2.06 13.49 10.96
CA PRO A 152 -3.01 14.12 11.87
C PRO A 152 -2.44 14.26 13.28
N SER A 153 -2.71 15.38 13.94
CA SER A 153 -2.18 15.70 15.27
C SER A 153 -2.53 14.68 16.35
N THR A 154 -3.64 13.95 16.19
CA THR A 154 -4.09 12.89 17.10
C THR A 154 -3.14 11.68 17.11
N VAL A 155 -2.39 11.44 16.05
CA VAL A 155 -1.51 10.28 15.89
C VAL A 155 -0.07 10.65 15.55
N SER A 156 0.25 11.90 15.19
CA SER A 156 1.58 12.30 14.71
C SER A 156 2.74 11.86 15.60
N ARG A 157 2.56 11.91 16.93
CA ARG A 157 3.57 11.47 17.92
C ARG A 157 3.73 9.95 18.04
N THR A 158 2.73 9.17 17.65
CA THR A 158 2.69 7.71 17.84
C THR A 158 2.66 6.93 16.52
N ALA A 159 2.50 7.63 15.39
CA ALA A 159 2.35 7.04 14.06
C ALA A 159 3.54 6.16 13.69
N LEU A 160 4.78 6.65 13.85
CA LEU A 160 5.97 5.86 13.52
C LEU A 160 6.04 4.55 14.32
N THR A 161 5.76 4.59 15.62
CA THR A 161 5.70 3.39 16.47
C THR A 161 4.65 2.41 15.96
N SER A 162 3.47 2.90 15.58
CA SER A 162 2.39 2.08 15.04
C SER A 162 2.74 1.48 13.68
N ILE A 163 3.38 2.23 12.78
CA ILE A 163 3.80 1.77 11.45
C ILE A 163 4.87 0.68 11.58
N ARG A 164 5.85 0.87 12.47
CA ARG A 164 6.88 -0.15 12.75
C ARG A 164 6.27 -1.42 13.36
N ALA A 165 5.32 -1.26 14.28
CA ALA A 165 4.62 -2.39 14.87
C ALA A 165 3.79 -3.17 13.84
N ALA A 166 3.14 -2.48 12.89
CA ALA A 166 2.42 -3.12 11.79
C ALA A 166 3.37 -3.96 10.91
N ALA A 167 4.49 -3.38 10.47
CA ALA A 167 5.50 -4.12 9.68
C ALA A 167 6.01 -5.36 10.44
N GLN A 168 6.30 -5.20 11.73
CA GLN A 168 6.76 -6.29 12.59
C GLN A 168 5.70 -7.36 12.85
N THR A 169 4.42 -6.97 12.88
CA THR A 169 3.30 -7.92 13.01
C THR A 169 3.33 -8.91 11.86
N LEU A 170 3.48 -8.39 10.64
CA LEU A 170 3.50 -9.19 9.42
C LEU A 170 4.76 -10.08 9.34
N VAL A 171 5.95 -9.48 9.31
CA VAL A 171 7.20 -10.26 9.08
C VAL A 171 7.59 -11.12 10.28
N GLY A 172 7.19 -10.71 11.48
CA GLY A 172 7.43 -11.42 12.73
C GLY A 172 6.41 -12.52 13.03
N ALA A 173 5.45 -12.77 12.13
CA ALA A 173 4.39 -13.77 12.28
C ALA A 173 3.55 -13.62 13.56
N GLN A 174 3.29 -12.38 14.01
CA GLN A 174 2.52 -12.16 15.24
C GLN A 174 1.06 -12.54 15.02
N ASN A 175 0.60 -13.57 15.73
CA ASN A 175 -0.75 -14.11 15.63
C ASN A 175 -1.25 -14.55 17.01
N GLN A 176 -2.58 -14.64 17.18
CA GLN A 176 -3.22 -15.17 18.39
C GLN A 176 -3.56 -16.67 18.27
N CYS A 177 -3.15 -17.30 17.17
CA CYS A 177 -3.56 -18.65 16.78
C CYS A 177 -2.60 -19.74 17.27
N GLY A 178 -1.55 -19.36 18.02
CA GLY A 178 -0.51 -20.30 18.46
C GLY A 178 0.40 -20.79 17.32
N LEU A 179 0.33 -20.16 16.14
CA LEU A 179 1.17 -20.51 14.99
C LEU A 179 2.58 -19.94 15.25
N ARG A 180 3.61 -20.79 15.15
CA ARG A 180 4.97 -20.47 15.59
C ARG A 180 5.89 -20.09 14.43
N ALA A 181 6.90 -19.30 14.76
CA ALA A 181 8.08 -18.89 13.99
C ALA A 181 7.93 -17.67 13.06
N PRO A 182 8.86 -16.70 13.17
CA PRO A 182 8.92 -15.59 12.23
C PRO A 182 9.30 -16.10 10.82
N PHE A 183 8.85 -15.39 9.80
CA PHE A 183 9.09 -15.79 8.40
C PHE A 183 10.53 -15.54 7.99
N LYS A 184 11.05 -16.21 6.95
CA LYS A 184 12.40 -15.94 6.39
C LYS A 184 12.43 -14.66 5.52
N VAL A 185 11.86 -13.59 6.04
CA VAL A 185 11.86 -12.24 5.46
C VAL A 185 12.01 -11.22 6.60
N ALA A 186 12.38 -9.99 6.27
CA ALA A 186 12.54 -8.92 7.24
C ALA A 186 12.12 -7.56 6.66
N GLN A 187 11.97 -6.60 7.55
CA GLN A 187 11.80 -5.18 7.25
C GLN A 187 12.91 -4.39 7.94
N GLN A 188 13.29 -3.25 7.36
CA GLN A 188 14.24 -2.33 7.97
C GLN A 188 13.81 -0.88 7.78
N TYR A 189 13.42 -0.25 8.88
CA TYR A 189 13.24 1.20 8.93
C TYR A 189 14.58 1.91 8.79
N ARG A 190 14.70 2.75 7.76
CA ARG A 190 15.93 3.48 7.41
C ARG A 190 15.95 4.94 7.87
N GLY A 191 14.86 5.42 8.47
CA GLY A 191 14.77 6.76 9.06
C GLY A 191 13.66 7.62 8.47
N ALA A 192 13.61 8.86 8.94
CA ALA A 192 12.69 9.87 8.42
C ALA A 192 13.11 10.29 7.02
N THR A 193 12.14 10.69 6.19
CA THR A 193 12.39 11.20 4.83
C THR A 193 11.42 12.32 4.48
N LYS A 194 11.77 13.09 3.45
CA LYS A 194 10.87 14.03 2.76
C LYS A 194 10.22 13.41 1.51
N LEU A 195 10.65 12.21 1.10
CA LEU A 195 10.04 11.48 -0.02
C LEU A 195 8.56 11.25 0.28
N VAL A 196 7.70 11.67 -0.65
CA VAL A 196 6.26 11.48 -0.55
C VAL A 196 5.93 10.19 -1.28
N PRO A 197 5.12 9.28 -0.72
CA PRO A 197 4.71 8.07 -1.43
C PRO A 197 4.17 8.40 -2.83
N ALA A 198 4.68 7.72 -3.84
CA ALA A 198 4.33 7.84 -5.26
C ALA A 198 2.97 7.19 -5.55
N VAL A 199 1.94 7.68 -4.86
CA VAL A 199 0.53 7.30 -5.00
C VAL A 199 -0.29 8.52 -5.39
N THR A 200 -1.08 8.41 -6.45
CA THR A 200 -2.11 9.39 -6.78
C THR A 200 -3.47 8.73 -6.61
N ALA A 201 -4.24 9.14 -5.59
CA ALA A 201 -5.56 8.58 -5.35
C ALA A 201 -6.61 9.69 -5.21
N THR A 202 -7.57 9.67 -6.14
CA THR A 202 -8.67 10.62 -6.24
C THR A 202 -10.01 9.90 -6.15
N SER A 203 -11.12 10.64 -6.12
CA SER A 203 -12.46 10.04 -6.22
C SER A 203 -12.75 9.36 -7.57
N LYS A 204 -11.86 9.48 -8.55
CA LYS A 204 -12.05 8.96 -9.92
C LYS A 204 -11.04 7.89 -10.32
N SER A 205 -9.86 7.87 -9.69
CA SER A 205 -8.76 6.98 -10.06
C SER A 205 -7.78 6.82 -8.91
N THR A 206 -7.13 5.66 -8.87
CA THR A 206 -5.98 5.37 -8.01
C THR A 206 -4.87 4.87 -8.90
N SER A 207 -3.68 5.44 -8.80
CA SER A 207 -2.53 5.05 -9.63
C SER A 207 -1.21 5.24 -8.88
N CYS A 208 -0.17 4.58 -9.39
CA CYS A 208 1.19 4.72 -8.93
C CYS A 208 1.95 5.76 -9.76
N GLY A 209 2.88 6.46 -9.14
CA GLY A 209 3.87 7.28 -9.82
C GLY A 209 5.03 6.43 -10.34
N LYS A 210 6.11 7.13 -10.72
CA LYS A 210 7.35 6.48 -11.14
C LYS A 210 8.06 5.86 -9.93
N ASN A 211 8.62 4.66 -10.12
CA ASN A 211 9.53 4.06 -9.15
C ASN A 211 10.80 4.91 -8.98
N ASP A 212 11.11 5.30 -7.74
CA ASP A 212 12.35 6.01 -7.38
C ASP A 212 13.38 5.11 -6.68
N ASN A 213 13.11 3.80 -6.60
CA ASN A 213 13.87 2.78 -5.87
C ASN A 213 13.90 2.96 -4.35
N TYR A 214 13.03 3.80 -3.80
CA TYR A 214 12.79 3.91 -2.36
C TYR A 214 11.43 3.35 -2.02
N SER A 215 11.30 2.82 -0.80
CA SER A 215 10.00 2.44 -0.23
C SER A 215 9.64 3.49 0.83
N ALA A 216 8.62 4.28 0.56
CA ALA A 216 8.18 5.37 1.42
C ALA A 216 6.78 5.08 1.99
N VAL A 217 6.67 5.16 3.32
CA VAL A 217 5.39 5.19 4.01
C VAL A 217 5.13 6.63 4.45
N GLY A 218 3.94 7.18 4.17
CA GLY A 218 3.67 8.56 4.52
C GLY A 218 2.21 8.95 4.38
N TRP A 219 1.91 10.19 4.76
CA TRP A 219 0.54 10.71 4.75
C TRP A 219 0.26 11.50 3.47
N LYS A 220 -0.89 11.27 2.87
CA LYS A 220 -1.40 12.07 1.75
C LYS A 220 -2.87 12.36 1.98
N ARG A 221 -3.28 13.59 1.67
CA ARG A 221 -4.70 13.94 1.65
C ARG A 221 -5.28 13.46 0.31
N MET A 222 -6.00 12.35 0.31
CA MET A 222 -6.48 11.69 -0.91
C MET A 222 -8.00 11.83 -1.05
N THR A 223 -8.53 12.10 -2.25
CA THR A 223 -9.99 12.30 -2.42
C THR A 223 -10.77 11.01 -2.58
N THR A 224 -10.09 9.88 -2.75
CA THR A 224 -10.65 8.51 -2.71
C THR A 224 -11.27 8.17 -1.34
N THR A 225 -12.08 7.11 -1.33
CA THR A 225 -12.64 6.45 -0.13
C THR A 225 -11.68 5.43 0.50
N ALA A 226 -10.52 5.17 -0.10
CA ALA A 226 -9.51 4.29 0.49
C ALA A 226 -8.93 4.90 1.79
N LEU A 227 -8.74 4.04 2.79
CA LEU A 227 -8.05 4.35 4.05
C LEU A 227 -6.55 4.52 3.82
N ALA A 228 -5.97 3.64 3.01
CA ALA A 228 -4.60 3.69 2.55
C ALA A 228 -4.49 2.99 1.19
N VAL A 229 -3.35 3.21 0.53
CA VAL A 229 -3.05 2.65 -0.80
C VAL A 229 -1.59 2.23 -0.80
N THR A 230 -1.31 1.05 -1.36
CA THR A 230 0.02 0.53 -1.59
C THR A 230 0.31 0.45 -3.08
N CYS A 231 1.44 1.02 -3.50
CA CYS A 231 2.04 0.80 -4.80
C CYS A 231 3.24 -0.12 -4.65
N THR A 232 3.30 -1.21 -5.41
CA THR A 232 4.42 -2.16 -5.36
C THR A 232 5.05 -2.32 -6.73
N TRP A 233 6.33 -1.99 -6.86
CA TRP A 233 7.10 -2.21 -8.09
C TRP A 233 7.93 -3.48 -7.98
N TRP A 234 7.91 -4.31 -9.01
CA TRP A 234 8.56 -5.61 -9.00
C TRP A 234 9.08 -6.02 -10.39
N THR A 235 10.14 -6.81 -10.42
CA THR A 235 10.80 -7.25 -11.67
C THR A 235 10.07 -8.43 -12.31
N SER A 236 10.32 -8.74 -13.58
CA SER A 236 9.81 -9.97 -14.25
C SER A 236 9.98 -11.26 -13.43
N ASP A 237 11.06 -11.37 -12.65
CA ASP A 237 11.34 -12.48 -11.72
C ASP A 237 10.52 -12.44 -10.41
N ARG A 238 9.46 -11.62 -10.35
CA ARG A 238 8.52 -11.52 -9.23
C ARG A 238 9.17 -11.01 -7.94
N LYS A 239 10.21 -10.18 -8.06
CA LYS A 239 10.93 -9.60 -6.92
C LYS A 239 10.55 -8.14 -6.71
N VAL A 240 10.12 -7.80 -5.51
CA VAL A 240 9.84 -6.41 -5.13
C VAL A 240 11.13 -5.60 -5.15
N VAL A 241 11.10 -4.48 -5.88
CA VAL A 241 12.14 -3.46 -5.93
C VAL A 241 11.87 -2.39 -4.87
N SER A 242 10.62 -1.94 -4.79
CA SER A 242 10.17 -0.90 -3.87
C SER A 242 8.67 -1.03 -3.61
N ALA A 243 8.21 -0.47 -2.49
CA ALA A 243 6.79 -0.33 -2.19
C ALA A 243 6.50 0.97 -1.45
N ASP A 244 5.51 1.70 -1.93
CA ASP A 244 5.07 2.97 -1.35
C ASP A 244 3.68 2.83 -0.74
N ILE A 245 3.52 3.32 0.49
CA ILE A 245 2.25 3.25 1.22
C ILE A 245 1.80 4.67 1.55
N ALA A 246 0.69 5.09 0.95
CA ALA A 246 0.06 6.38 1.22
C ALA A 246 -1.12 6.20 2.19
N ILE A 247 -1.03 6.84 3.35
CA ILE A 247 -2.07 6.84 4.38
C ILE A 247 -2.97 8.05 4.17
N ASN A 248 -4.28 7.84 4.08
CA ASN A 248 -5.22 8.92 3.81
C ASN A 248 -5.45 9.80 5.04
N SER A 249 -4.87 11.00 5.03
CA SER A 249 -4.96 11.94 6.16
C SER A 249 -6.35 12.57 6.36
N ARG A 250 -7.32 12.32 5.46
CA ARG A 250 -8.71 12.76 5.64
C ARG A 250 -9.47 11.95 6.69
N TYR A 251 -9.03 10.71 6.95
CA TYR A 251 -9.67 9.86 7.95
C TYR A 251 -9.22 10.22 9.36
N ARG A 252 -10.04 9.85 10.34
CA ARG A 252 -9.67 9.91 11.75
C ARG A 252 -8.96 8.63 12.12
N TRP A 253 -7.82 8.79 12.79
CA TRP A 253 -6.93 7.69 13.12
C TRP A 253 -6.73 7.59 14.63
N PHE A 254 -6.49 6.37 15.10
CA PHE A 254 -5.98 6.10 16.43
C PHE A 254 -4.85 5.08 16.39
N THR A 255 -3.93 5.18 17.34
CA THR A 255 -2.86 4.20 17.62
C THR A 255 -3.08 3.47 18.94
N SER A 256 -4.09 3.90 19.70
CA SER A 256 -4.61 3.24 20.89
C SER A 256 -6.12 3.44 20.91
N LYS A 257 -6.87 2.34 21.06
CA LYS A 257 -8.32 2.37 20.88
C LYS A 257 -8.98 3.26 21.93
N PRO A 258 -9.69 4.32 21.54
CA PRO A 258 -10.39 5.18 22.50
C PRO A 258 -11.58 4.45 23.14
N ALA A 259 -11.86 4.76 24.42
CA ALA A 259 -12.94 4.11 25.18
C ALA A 259 -14.35 4.30 24.56
N ARG A 260 -14.56 5.41 23.85
CA ARG A 260 -15.76 5.70 23.06
C ARG A 260 -15.39 5.82 21.58
N CYS A 261 -14.88 4.74 21.02
CA CYS A 261 -14.50 4.70 19.62
C CYS A 261 -15.73 4.83 18.70
N SER A 262 -15.69 5.78 17.78
CA SER A 262 -16.66 5.98 16.72
C SER A 262 -16.00 6.66 15.52
N SER A 263 -16.28 6.17 14.31
CA SER A 263 -15.82 6.71 13.03
C SER A 263 -14.33 7.09 13.02
N THR A 264 -13.48 6.17 13.49
CA THR A 264 -12.03 6.29 13.53
C THR A 264 -11.39 4.92 13.31
N PHE A 265 -10.21 4.89 12.72
CA PHE A 265 -9.57 3.67 12.24
C PHE A 265 -8.25 3.40 12.97
N ASP A 266 -8.00 2.12 13.24
CA ASP A 266 -6.76 1.66 13.85
C ASP A 266 -5.63 1.75 12.83
N LEU A 267 -4.67 2.64 13.07
CA LEU A 267 -3.54 2.83 12.17
C LEU A 267 -2.72 1.55 12.03
N ARG A 268 -2.56 0.75 13.10
CA ARG A 268 -1.78 -0.49 13.02
C ARG A 268 -2.50 -1.53 12.15
N SER A 269 -3.82 -1.65 12.27
CA SER A 269 -4.58 -2.62 11.48
C SER A 269 -4.50 -2.31 9.99
N VAL A 270 -4.76 -1.05 9.60
CA VAL A 270 -4.65 -0.61 8.20
C VAL A 270 -3.23 -0.82 7.68
N LEU A 271 -2.20 -0.42 8.42
CA LEU A 271 -0.84 -0.57 7.91
C LEU A 271 -0.39 -2.03 7.87
N THR A 272 -0.91 -2.92 8.72
CA THR A 272 -0.58 -4.35 8.62
C THR A 272 -1.14 -4.95 7.33
N HIS A 273 -2.33 -4.50 6.91
CA HIS A 273 -2.93 -4.82 5.62
C HIS A 273 -2.09 -4.30 4.44
N GLU A 274 -1.73 -3.02 4.45
CA GLU A 274 -0.91 -2.43 3.38
C GLU A 274 0.48 -3.07 3.28
N TRP A 275 1.11 -3.39 4.41
CA TRP A 275 2.32 -4.20 4.41
C TRP A 275 2.09 -5.58 3.79
N GLY A 276 0.90 -6.18 3.94
CA GLY A 276 0.55 -7.42 3.26
C GLY A 276 0.71 -7.32 1.74
N HIS A 277 0.17 -6.27 1.12
CA HIS A 277 0.35 -6.00 -0.32
C HIS A 277 1.81 -5.85 -0.71
N ALA A 278 2.58 -5.04 0.02
CA ALA A 278 4.01 -4.86 -0.21
C ALA A 278 4.79 -6.19 -0.14
N TYR A 279 4.31 -7.15 0.65
CA TYR A 279 4.92 -8.48 0.82
C TYR A 279 4.26 -9.57 -0.02
N GLY A 280 3.36 -9.23 -0.95
CA GLY A 280 2.83 -10.17 -1.94
C GLY A 280 1.56 -10.92 -1.50
N LEU A 281 0.86 -10.43 -0.49
CA LEU A 281 -0.49 -10.89 -0.15
C LEU A 281 -1.50 -10.08 -0.96
N ASN A 282 -2.61 -10.72 -1.32
CA ASN A 282 -3.73 -10.08 -2.00
C ASN A 282 -5.01 -10.25 -1.17
N HIS A 283 -6.04 -9.48 -1.51
CA HIS A 283 -7.29 -9.44 -0.81
C HIS A 283 -7.98 -10.80 -0.66
N VAL A 284 -8.69 -10.94 0.46
CA VAL A 284 -9.76 -11.92 0.64
C VAL A 284 -11.09 -11.18 0.82
N SER A 285 -12.20 -11.89 0.53
CA SER A 285 -13.54 -11.32 0.66
C SER A 285 -13.82 -10.85 2.09
N PRO A 286 -14.21 -9.58 2.31
CA PRO A 286 -14.53 -9.08 3.64
C PRO A 286 -15.82 -9.68 4.20
N THR A 287 -16.74 -10.13 3.33
CA THR A 287 -18.02 -10.71 3.74
C THR A 287 -17.83 -12.09 4.38
N THR A 288 -16.90 -12.89 3.87
CA THR A 288 -16.65 -14.26 4.37
C THR A 288 -15.40 -14.37 5.24
N HIS A 289 -14.42 -13.49 5.03
CA HIS A 289 -13.09 -13.54 5.66
C HIS A 289 -12.71 -12.21 6.34
N GLY A 290 -13.70 -11.42 6.78
CA GLY A 290 -13.51 -10.09 7.39
C GLY A 290 -12.69 -10.07 8.69
N THR A 291 -12.33 -11.24 9.23
CA THR A 291 -11.40 -11.38 10.36
C THR A 291 -9.93 -11.52 9.94
N GLN A 292 -9.63 -11.79 8.66
CA GLN A 292 -8.26 -11.74 8.16
C GLN A 292 -7.78 -10.29 8.06
N VAL A 293 -6.48 -10.09 8.22
CA VAL A 293 -5.84 -8.79 7.96
C VAL A 293 -6.06 -8.39 6.51
N MET A 294 -5.96 -9.31 5.56
CA MET A 294 -6.12 -9.03 4.13
C MET A 294 -7.57 -8.95 3.63
N ALA A 295 -8.57 -8.86 4.52
CA ALA A 295 -9.91 -8.49 4.10
C ALA A 295 -9.90 -7.09 3.45
N SER A 296 -10.50 -6.92 2.27
CA SER A 296 -10.43 -5.66 1.50
C SER A 296 -11.11 -4.44 2.16
N THR A 297 -11.77 -4.64 3.30
CA THR A 297 -12.36 -3.57 4.08
C THR A 297 -12.07 -3.73 5.56
N ILE A 298 -11.88 -2.61 6.26
CA ILE A 298 -11.70 -2.56 7.71
C ILE A 298 -12.84 -1.77 8.33
N LYS A 299 -13.52 -2.37 9.31
CA LYS A 299 -14.56 -1.68 10.07
C LYS A 299 -13.94 -0.60 10.97
N ALA A 300 -14.59 0.57 11.03
CA ALA A 300 -14.24 1.57 12.02
C ALA A 300 -14.19 0.95 13.42
N CYS A 301 -13.19 1.31 14.22
CA CYS A 301 -12.96 0.79 15.57
C CYS A 301 -12.64 -0.70 15.68
N ALA A 302 -12.48 -1.44 14.58
CA ALA A 302 -11.89 -2.77 14.61
C ALA A 302 -10.37 -2.68 14.84
N SER A 303 -9.83 -3.74 15.43
CA SER A 303 -8.39 -3.90 15.64
C SER A 303 -7.97 -5.28 15.13
N LEU A 304 -7.47 -5.32 13.90
CA LEU A 304 -6.89 -6.48 13.24
C LEU A 304 -5.36 -6.38 13.33
N ASN A 305 -4.85 -6.41 14.56
CA ASN A 305 -3.44 -6.09 14.87
C ASN A 305 -2.51 -7.32 14.91
N THR A 306 -3.04 -8.48 14.52
CA THR A 306 -2.33 -9.77 14.46
C THR A 306 -2.83 -10.54 13.25
N LEU A 307 -1.95 -11.36 12.66
CA LEU A 307 -2.27 -12.19 11.49
C LEU A 307 -3.34 -13.22 11.83
N GLY A 308 -4.28 -13.43 10.91
CA GLY A 308 -5.14 -14.60 10.91
C GLY A 308 -4.44 -15.84 10.36
N ALA A 309 -5.11 -16.99 10.46
CA ALA A 309 -4.53 -18.25 10.01
C ALA A 309 -4.30 -18.26 8.49
N GLY A 310 -5.17 -17.62 7.71
CA GLY A 310 -5.01 -17.38 6.29
C GLY A 310 -3.80 -16.49 5.98
N ASP A 311 -3.73 -15.30 6.57
CA ASP A 311 -2.61 -14.37 6.38
C ASP A 311 -1.25 -15.02 6.72
N TYR A 312 -1.20 -15.74 7.84
CA TYR A 312 -0.01 -16.51 8.26
C TYR A 312 0.35 -17.58 7.23
N THR A 313 -0.64 -18.30 6.71
CA THR A 313 -0.43 -19.36 5.71
C THR A 313 0.14 -18.80 4.40
N ALA A 314 -0.35 -17.64 3.96
CA ALA A 314 0.18 -16.93 2.79
C ALA A 314 1.64 -16.54 2.97
N MET A 315 1.97 -15.89 4.09
CA MET A 315 3.34 -15.50 4.41
C MET A 315 4.27 -16.71 4.51
N ARG A 316 3.83 -17.80 5.16
CA ARG A 316 4.57 -19.06 5.21
C ARG A 316 4.81 -19.63 3.82
N LYS A 317 3.84 -19.54 2.90
CA LYS A 317 3.98 -20.03 1.52
C LYS A 317 4.99 -19.23 0.71
N LEU A 318 5.06 -17.91 0.91
CA LEU A 318 5.99 -17.03 0.18
C LEU A 318 7.43 -17.09 0.71
N TYR A 319 7.58 -17.23 2.04
CA TYR A 319 8.85 -16.98 2.73
C TYR A 319 9.35 -18.16 3.56
N GLY A 320 8.51 -19.17 3.83
CA GLY A 320 8.81 -20.19 4.83
C GLY A 320 8.93 -19.61 6.24
N VAL A 321 9.18 -20.48 7.21
CA VAL A 321 9.43 -20.12 8.62
C VAL A 321 10.91 -20.31 8.96
N ARG A 322 11.43 -19.49 9.87
CA ARG A 322 12.77 -19.67 10.45
C ARG A 322 12.82 -20.85 11.41
#